data_AF-A0A8S9WC53-F1
#
_entry.id   AF-A0A8S9WC53-F1
#
_cell.length_a   1.000
_cell.length_b   1.000
_cell.length_c   1.000
_cell.angle_alpha   90.00
_cell.angle_beta   90.00
_cell.angle_gamma   90.00
#
_symmetry.space_group_name_H-M   'P 1'
#
loop_
_entity.id
_entity.type
_entity.pdbx_description
1 polymer ?
#
loop_
_entity_poly.entity_id
_entity_poly.type
_entity_poly.pdbx_seq_one_letter_code
_entity_poly.pdbx_strand_id
1 'polypeptide(L)' 'MSTQIEGGIRLVSGPPEEVRRLAQYVVEVEPGGFSQNDIAKKIYKMLVDDVGDRALVKSIASADRIAMMLPPGESRVRNE' A
#
# COMPACT_ATOMS: atom_id res chain seq x y z
N MET A 1 -3.84 6.59 11.20
CA MET A 1 -3.94 7.95 10.63
C MET A 1 -4.64 7.82 9.30
N SER A 2 -5.87 8.32 9.17
CA SER A 2 -6.71 8.12 7.98
C SER A 2 -6.78 9.44 7.20
N THR A 3 -6.07 9.56 6.09
CA THR A 3 -6.11 10.75 5.22
C THR A 3 -7.08 10.50 4.06
N GLN A 4 -8.17 11.27 4.03
CA GLN A 4 -9.08 11.45 2.86
C GLN A 4 -8.39 12.42 1.86
N ILE A 5 -8.51 12.41 0.52
CA ILE A 5 -9.62 12.55 -0.46
C ILE A 5 -8.96 12.39 -1.87
N GLU A 6 -9.51 11.81 -2.95
CA GLU A 6 -10.72 12.08 -3.77
C GLU A 6 -11.19 10.80 -4.51
N GLY A 7 -12.47 10.71 -4.90
CA GLY A 7 -12.97 9.71 -5.88
C GLY A 7 -13.44 8.35 -5.36
N GLY A 8 -13.64 8.18 -4.04
CA GLY A 8 -14.21 6.95 -3.45
C GLY A 8 -13.20 5.84 -3.13
N ILE A 9 -11.97 5.95 -3.64
CA ILE A 9 -10.88 4.99 -3.38
C ILE A 9 -9.92 5.61 -2.35
N ARG A 10 -9.53 4.84 -1.34
CA ARG A 10 -8.69 5.30 -0.22
C ARG A 10 -7.55 4.34 0.04
N LEU A 11 -6.39 4.88 0.43
CA LEU A 11 -5.30 4.09 0.99
C LEU A 11 -5.56 3.91 2.50
N VAL A 12 -5.66 2.67 2.95
CA VAL A 12 -5.93 2.31 4.35
C VAL A 12 -4.79 1.43 4.85
N SER A 13 -4.32 1.70 6.07
CA SER A 13 -3.36 0.87 6.80
C SER A 13 -3.92 0.54 8.18
N GLY A 14 -3.56 -0.64 8.70
CA GLY A 14 -4.10 -1.13 9.97
C GLY A 14 -3.98 -2.64 10.10
N PRO A 15 -4.64 -3.24 11.11
CA PRO A 15 -4.69 -4.68 11.27
C PRO A 15 -5.24 -5.35 10.00
N PRO A 16 -4.68 -6.50 9.58
CA PRO A 16 -5.06 -7.16 8.33
C PRO A 16 -6.56 -7.50 8.28
N GLU A 17 -7.16 -7.81 9.43
CA GLU A 17 -8.60 -8.12 9.51
C GLU A 17 -9.51 -6.94 9.18
N GLU A 18 -9.12 -5.71 9.52
CA GLU A 18 -9.90 -4.51 9.20
C GLU A 18 -9.66 -4.07 7.76
N VAL A 19 -8.41 -4.08 7.30
CA VAL A 19 -8.06 -3.69 5.94
C VAL A 19 -8.75 -4.62 4.94
N ARG A 20 -8.80 -5.93 5.20
CA ARG A 20 -9.52 -6.91 4.35
C ARG A 20 -11.02 -6.68 4.25
N ARG A 21 -11.66 -6.03 5.24
CA ARG A 21 -13.10 -5.73 5.19
C ARG A 21 -13.41 -4.45 4.43
N LEU A 22 -12.46 -3.52 4.38
CA LEU A 22 -12.67 -2.17 3.86
C LEU A 22 -12.05 -1.94 2.48
N ALA A 23 -11.04 -2.73 2.09
CA ALA A 23 -10.29 -2.54 0.86
C ALA A 23 -10.51 -3.70 -0.11
N GLN A 24 -10.70 -3.35 -1.38
CA GLN A 24 -10.79 -4.31 -2.49
C GLN A 24 -9.41 -4.87 -2.87
N TYR A 25 -8.36 -4.05 -2.73
CA TYR A 25 -6.97 -4.45 -2.98
C TYR A 25 -6.21 -4.38 -1.66
N VAL A 26 -5.65 -5.52 -1.24
CA VAL A 26 -4.98 -5.65 0.04
C VAL A 26 -3.57 -6.18 -0.20
N VAL A 27 -2.57 -5.44 0.29
CA VAL A 27 -1.20 -5.91 0.32
C VAL A 27 -0.77 -6.02 1.77
N GLU A 28 -0.43 -7.24 2.18
CA GLU A 28 0.07 -7.50 3.51
C GLU A 28 1.58 -7.48 3.55
N VAL A 29 2.10 -6.79 4.56
CA VAL A 29 3.52 -6.66 4.81
C VAL A 29 3.84 -7.16 6.21
N GLU A 30 5.02 -7.75 6.34
CA GLU A 30 5.59 -8.21 7.60
C GLU A 30 6.97 -7.56 7.79
N PRO A 31 7.48 -7.47 9.02
CA PRO A 31 8.86 -7.06 9.25
C PRO A 31 9.84 -7.96 8.48
N GLY A 32 10.78 -7.39 7.72
CA GLY A 32 11.72 -8.16 6.90
C GLY A 32 12.60 -7.29 6.00
N GLY A 33 13.68 -7.81 5.44
CA GLY A 33 14.85 -7.03 4.97
C GLY A 33 14.74 -6.10 3.73
N PHE A 34 13.60 -5.49 3.43
CA PHE A 34 13.55 -4.40 2.45
C PHE A 34 13.26 -3.06 3.11
N SER A 35 13.97 -2.02 2.69
CA SER A 35 13.68 -0.65 3.12
C SER A 35 12.28 -0.21 2.67
N GLN A 36 11.68 0.72 3.42
CA GLN A 36 10.35 1.27 3.13
C GLN A 36 10.20 1.76 1.68
N ASN A 37 11.24 2.40 1.12
CA ASN A 37 11.23 2.87 -0.26
C ASN A 37 11.20 1.75 -1.30
N ASP A 38 11.93 0.66 -1.08
CA ASP A 38 12.00 -0.46 -2.01
C ASP A 38 10.70 -1.24 -2.02
N ILE A 39 10.19 -1.56 -0.83
CA ILE A 39 8.93 -2.28 -0.71
C ILE A 39 7.76 -1.41 -1.19
N ALA A 40 7.79 -0.09 -0.96
CA ALA A 40 6.75 0.80 -1.46
C ALA A 40 6.71 0.89 -3.00
N LYS A 41 7.87 0.90 -3.67
CA LYS A 41 7.94 0.80 -5.14
C LYS A 41 7.37 -0.52 -5.65
N LYS A 42 7.61 -1.62 -4.92
CA LYS A 42 7.08 -2.94 -5.24
C LYS A 42 5.56 -2.98 -5.09
N ILE A 43 5.03 -2.52 -3.95
CA ILE A 43 3.60 -2.41 -3.67
C ILE A 43 2.91 -1.52 -4.71
N TYR A 44 3.51 -0.38 -5.04
CA TYR A 44 3.01 0.50 -6.11
C TYR A 44 2.87 -0.24 -7.44
N LYS A 45 3.86 -1.04 -7.84
CA LYS A 45 3.76 -1.83 -9.08
C LYS A 45 2.65 -2.88 -9.02
N MET A 46 2.50 -3.58 -7.88
CA MET A 46 1.42 -4.56 -7.70
C MET A 46 0.05 -3.88 -7.82
N LEU A 47 -0.15 -2.75 -7.16
CA LEU A 47 -1.39 -1.99 -7.26
C LEU A 47 -1.67 -1.49 -8.68
N VAL A 48 -0.64 -1.07 -9.43
CA VAL A 48 -0.80 -0.66 -10.84
C VAL A 48 -1.20 -1.84 -11.72
N ASP A 49 -0.66 -3.03 -11.47
CA ASP A 49 -0.98 -4.25 -12.21
C ASP A 49 -2.42 -4.71 -11.94
N ASP A 50 -2.82 -4.75 -10.66
CA ASP A 50 -4.16 -5.11 -10.21
C ASP A 50 -5.24 -4.11 -10.66
N VAL A 51 -4.97 -2.81 -10.55
CA VAL A 51 -5.94 -1.74 -10.87
C VAL A 51 -5.98 -1.45 -12.37
N GLY A 52 -4.87 -1.66 -13.09
CA GLY A 52 -4.73 -1.35 -14.52
C GLY A 52 -4.60 0.14 -14.85
N ASP A 53 -4.84 1.05 -13.90
CA ASP A 53 -4.72 2.50 -14.09
C ASP A 53 -3.59 3.12 -13.26
N ARG A 54 -2.46 3.37 -13.93
CA ARG A 54 -1.27 3.94 -13.30
C ARG A 54 -1.49 5.36 -12.74
N ALA A 55 -2.26 6.19 -13.44
CA ALA A 55 -2.45 7.59 -13.04
C ALA A 55 -3.31 7.66 -11.77
N LEU A 56 -4.37 6.84 -11.72
CA LEU A 56 -5.23 6.68 -10.55
C LEU A 56 -4.44 6.19 -9.34
N VAL A 57 -3.68 5.09 -9.49
CA VAL A 57 -2.86 4.53 -8.40
C VAL A 57 -1.83 5.56 -7.93
N LYS A 58 -1.17 6.29 -8.82
CA LYS A 58 -0.21 7.32 -8.43
C LYS A 58 -0.87 8.48 -7.66
N SER A 59 -2.11 8.84 -7.99
CA SER A 59 -2.85 9.91 -7.29
C SER A 59 -3.20 9.51 -5.85
N ILE A 60 -3.57 8.24 -5.63
CA ILE A 60 -4.09 7.75 -4.35
C ILE A 60 -3.00 7.13 -3.48
N ALA A 61 -2.19 6.25 -4.08
CA ALA A 61 -1.20 5.38 -3.45
C ALA A 61 0.15 5.46 -4.20
N SER A 62 0.71 6.66 -4.32
CA SER A 62 2.09 6.83 -4.78
C SER A 62 3.06 6.06 -3.88
N ALA A 63 4.22 5.66 -4.43
CA ALA A 63 5.25 4.97 -3.65
C ALA A 63 5.65 5.76 -2.39
N ASP A 64 5.68 7.09 -2.46
CA ASP A 64 5.96 7.95 -1.30
C ASP A 64 4.87 7.82 -0.21
N ARG A 65 3.59 7.92 -0.60
CA ARG A 65 2.46 7.73 0.34
C ARG A 65 2.43 6.33 0.94
N ILE A 66 2.74 5.32 0.13
CA ILE A 66 2.84 3.94 0.61
C ILE A 66 3.96 3.84 1.65
N ALA A 67 5.15 4.39 1.37
CA ALA A 67 6.27 4.37 2.30
C ALA A 67 5.93 4.99 3.66
N MET A 68 5.18 6.11 3.67
CA MET A 68 4.72 6.76 4.90
C MET A 68 3.72 5.92 5.72
N MET A 69 3.01 4.98 5.08
CA MET A 69 2.03 4.11 5.74
C MET A 69 2.66 2.83 6.30
N LEU A 70 3.87 2.50 5.87
CA LEU A 70 4.58 1.31 6.32
C LEU A 70 5.13 1.49 7.74
N PRO A 71 5.18 0.41 8.53
CA PRO A 71 5.84 0.46 9.83
C PRO A 71 7.31 0.88 9.68
N PRO A 72 7.88 1.59 10.68
CA PRO A 72 9.28 1.96 10.67
C PRO A 72 10.17 0.71 10.65
N GLY A 73 11.28 0.80 9.92
CA GLY A 73 12.22 -0.31 9.72
C GLY A 73 12.06 -0.98 8.37
N GLU A 74 12.47 -2.25 8.31
CA GLU A 74 12.43 -3.03 7.09
C GLU A 74 11.11 -3.83 7.02
N SER A 75 10.50 -3.90 5.83
CA SER A 75 9.28 -4.68 5.60
C SER A 75 9.39 -5.55 4.34
N ARG A 76 8.73 -6.70 4.32
CA ARG A 76 8.59 -7.59 3.17
C ARG A 76 7.12 -7.91 2.93
N VAL A 77 6.74 -8.15 1.68
CA VAL A 77 5.37 -8.57 1.34
C VAL A 77 5.18 -10.03 1.74
N ARG A 78 4.10 -10.32 2.49
CA ARG A 78 3.83 -11.63 3.08
C ARG A 78 3.62 -12.76 2.06
N ASN A 79 3.13 -12.43 0.86
CA ASN A 79 2.85 -13.39 -0.21
C ASN A 79 4.06 -13.67 -1.13
N GLU A 80 5.30 -13.60 -0.61
CA GLU A 80 6.52 -13.96 -1.36
C GLU A 80 7.33 -15.08 -0.69
#